data_AF-A0A3B9R8F6-F1
#
_entry.id   AF-A0A3B9R8F6-F1
#
_cell.length_a   1.000
_cell.length_b   1.000
_cell.length_c   1.000
_cell.angle_alpha   90.00
_cell.angle_beta   90.00
_cell.angle_gamma   90.00
#
_symmetry.space_group_name_H-M   'P 1'
#
loop_
_entity.id
_entity.type
_entity.pdbx_description
1 polymer ?
#
loop_
_entity_poly.entity_id
_entity_poly.type
_entity_poly.pdbx_seq_one_letter_code
_entity_poly.pdbx_strand_id
1 'polypeptide(L)'
;MRLSFLILMFVVTLAMNAQEYSFAKIEPSLLKNADAVVRLDESTVLLKSSDFMEVKSKRVVTVLNESGSKHINATVFYDKEKWIKNLEAIILDANGKEIEKFKEKDFI
;
A
#
# COMPACT_ATOMS: atom_id res chain seq x y z
N MET A 1 -12.51 -26.45 -32.52
CA MET A 1 -11.28 -25.66 -32.23
C MET A 1 -11.58 -24.23 -31.77
N ARG A 2 -12.47 -23.47 -32.42
CA ARG A 2 -12.83 -22.10 -31.99
C ARG A 2 -13.47 -22.00 -30.59
N LEU A 3 -14.36 -22.93 -30.22
CA LEU A 3 -15.04 -22.90 -28.91
C LEU A 3 -14.11 -23.23 -27.73
N SER A 4 -13.19 -24.18 -27.93
CA SER A 4 -12.18 -24.53 -26.92
C SER A 4 -11.22 -23.37 -26.65
N PHE A 5 -10.88 -22.57 -27.67
CA PHE A 5 -10.05 -21.38 -27.51
C PHE A 5 -10.77 -20.28 -26.71
N LEU A 6 -12.09 -20.12 -26.91
CA LEU A 6 -12.92 -19.17 -26.16
C LEU A 6 -13.03 -19.55 -24.67
N ILE A 7 -13.22 -20.84 -24.39
CA ILE A 7 -13.25 -21.37 -23.01
C ILE A 7 -11.90 -21.17 -22.32
N LEU A 8 -10.79 -21.38 -23.04
CA LEU A 8 -9.46 -21.15 -22.50
C LEU A 8 -9.21 -19.68 -22.14
N MET A 9 -9.64 -18.73 -22.98
CA MET A 9 -9.54 -17.30 -22.63
C MET A 9 -10.39 -16.92 -21.41
N PHE A 10 -11.58 -17.51 -21.26
CA PHE A 10 -12.46 -17.24 -20.10
C PHE A 10 -11.89 -17.79 -18.78
N VAL A 11 -11.15 -18.90 -18.82
CA VAL A 11 -10.49 -19.44 -17.61
C VAL A 11 -9.29 -18.58 -17.20
N VAL A 12 -8.56 -18.00 -18.16
CA VAL A 12 -7.40 -17.13 -17.87
C VAL A 12 -7.83 -15.82 -17.17
N THR A 13 -8.98 -15.24 -17.51
CA THR A 13 -9.45 -14.00 -16.86
C THR A 13 -9.89 -14.23 -15.41
N LEU A 14 -10.35 -15.43 -15.05
CA LEU A 14 -10.72 -15.78 -13.68
C LEU A 14 -9.51 -15.94 -12.74
N ALA A 15 -8.33 -16.22 -13.29
CA ALA A 15 -7.09 -16.37 -12.51
C ALA A 15 -6.43 -15.03 -12.16
N MET A 16 -6.92 -13.90 -12.67
CA MET A 16 -6.35 -12.58 -12.44
C MET A 16 -6.79 -12.02 -11.08
N ASN A 17 -5.99 -12.24 -10.04
CA ASN A 17 -6.14 -11.56 -8.75
C ASN A 17 -5.40 -10.21 -8.80
N ALA A 18 -6.07 -9.16 -9.29
CA ALA A 18 -5.42 -7.86 -9.54
C ALA A 18 -5.37 -6.91 -8.32
N GLN A 19 -6.13 -7.18 -7.23
CA GLN A 19 -6.19 -6.27 -6.08
C GLN A 19 -5.47 -6.85 -4.86
N GLU A 20 -4.25 -6.35 -4.60
CA GLU A 20 -3.35 -6.80 -3.53
C GLU A 20 -3.93 -6.51 -2.12
N TYR A 21 -4.58 -5.35 -1.93
CA TYR A 21 -5.01 -4.85 -0.61
C TYR A 21 -6.53 -4.83 -0.38
N SER A 22 -7.30 -5.72 -1.01
CA SER A 22 -8.74 -5.87 -0.70
C SER A 22 -8.96 -6.10 0.80
N PHE A 23 -10.01 -5.48 1.36
CA PHE A 23 -10.43 -5.65 2.75
C PHE A 23 -10.72 -7.13 3.09
N ALA A 24 -11.30 -7.88 2.15
CA ALA A 24 -11.65 -9.29 2.34
C ALA A 24 -10.45 -10.22 2.60
N LYS A 25 -9.22 -9.76 2.32
CA LYS A 25 -7.99 -10.51 2.57
C LYS A 25 -7.43 -10.32 3.99
N ILE A 26 -8.05 -9.49 4.83
CA ILE A 26 -7.63 -9.31 6.23
C ILE A 26 -8.18 -10.47 7.06
N GLU A 27 -7.33 -11.11 7.86
CA GLU A 27 -7.79 -12.17 8.76
C GLU A 27 -8.85 -11.64 9.75
N PRO A 28 -9.98 -12.35 9.96
CA PRO A 28 -11.05 -11.89 10.85
C PRO A 28 -10.59 -11.64 12.30
N SER A 29 -9.54 -12.35 12.75
CA SER A 29 -8.91 -12.18 14.06
C SER A 29 -8.36 -10.76 14.26
N LEU A 30 -7.82 -10.15 13.19
CA LEU A 30 -7.24 -8.80 13.20
C LEU A 30 -8.29 -7.70 13.17
N LEU A 31 -9.54 -8.02 12.82
CA LEU A 31 -10.64 -7.05 12.76
C LEU A 31 -11.34 -6.86 14.12
N LYS A 32 -11.19 -7.81 15.04
CA LYS A 32 -11.90 -7.80 16.32
C LYS A 32 -11.40 -6.64 17.19
N ASN A 33 -12.30 -5.69 17.48
CA ASN A 33 -12.04 -4.48 18.29
C ASN A 33 -10.90 -3.61 17.76
N ALA A 34 -10.59 -3.68 16.46
CA ALA A 34 -9.55 -2.87 15.84
C ALA A 34 -10.14 -1.59 15.22
N ASP A 35 -9.43 -0.48 15.36
CA ASP A 35 -9.75 0.77 14.67
C ASP A 35 -9.04 0.87 13.30
N ALA A 36 -7.90 0.19 13.17
CA ALA A 36 -7.12 0.08 11.94
C ALA A 36 -6.26 -1.19 11.97
N VAL A 37 -5.90 -1.69 10.78
CA VAL A 37 -5.00 -2.85 10.62
C VAL A 37 -3.80 -2.44 9.78
N VAL A 38 -2.60 -2.56 10.36
CA VAL A 38 -1.34 -2.40 9.63
C VAL A 38 -1.06 -3.70 8.89
N ARG A 39 -1.10 -3.66 7.56
CA ARG A 39 -0.95 -4.84 6.68
C ARG A 39 0.48 -5.02 6.19
N LEU A 40 1.22 -3.92 6.11
CA LEU A 40 2.61 -3.89 5.70
C LEU A 40 3.30 -2.73 6.43
N ASP A 41 4.50 -2.99 6.94
CA ASP A 41 5.38 -1.98 7.51
C ASP A 41 6.83 -2.41 7.24
N GLU A 42 7.32 -2.02 6.06
CA GLU A 42 8.63 -2.41 5.57
C GLU A 42 9.56 -1.21 5.50
N SER A 43 10.81 -1.40 5.93
CA SER A 43 11.88 -0.44 5.74
C SER A 43 13.14 -1.15 5.26
N THR A 44 13.70 -0.65 4.16
CA THR A 44 14.96 -1.13 3.59
C THR A 44 16.00 -0.02 3.68
N VAL A 45 17.16 -0.33 4.26
CA VAL A 45 18.29 0.58 4.33
C VAL A 45 19.41 0.07 3.43
N LEU A 46 19.84 0.89 2.49
CA LEU A 46 20.98 0.63 1.62
C LEU A 46 22.13 1.57 1.98
N LEU A 47 23.17 1.03 2.62
CA LEU A 47 24.40 1.76 2.91
C LEU A 47 25.27 1.84 1.64
N LYS A 48 25.54 3.05 1.16
CA LYS A 48 26.36 3.28 -0.04
C LYS A 48 27.79 3.71 0.29
N SER A 49 27.97 4.42 1.40
CA SER A 49 29.28 4.76 1.99
C SER A 49 29.10 4.98 3.50
N SER A 50 30.18 5.29 4.23
CA SER A 50 30.09 5.59 5.67
C SER A 50 29.11 6.71 6.02
N ASP A 51 28.97 7.68 5.10
CA ASP A 51 28.25 8.93 5.35
C ASP A 51 27.01 9.06 4.46
N PHE A 52 26.68 8.02 3.67
CA PHE A 52 25.54 8.04 2.75
C PHE A 52 24.75 6.73 2.75
N MET A 53 23.45 6.86 3.01
CA MET A 53 22.49 5.76 2.94
C MET A 53 21.22 6.17 2.21
N GLU A 54 20.57 5.21 1.56
CA GLU A 54 19.21 5.36 1.04
C GLU A 54 18.25 4.52 1.90
N VAL A 55 17.20 5.17 2.40
CA VAL A 55 16.12 4.50 3.15
C VAL A 55 14.88 4.47 2.29
N LYS A 56 14.28 3.29 2.13
CA LYS A 56 12.98 3.10 1.47
C LYS A 56 12.01 2.50 2.46
N SER A 57 10.88 3.17 2.68
CA SER A 57 9.83 2.69 3.57
C SER A 57 8.52 2.54 2.81
N LYS A 58 7.78 1.46 3.10
CA LYS A 58 6.45 1.22 2.56
C LYS A 58 5.54 0.79 3.70
N ARG A 59 4.44 1.52 3.88
CA ARG A 59 3.45 1.25 4.91
C ARG A 59 2.06 1.14 4.28
N VAL A 60 1.31 0.11 4.66
CA VAL A 60 -0.07 -0.10 4.20
C VAL A 60 -0.95 -0.29 5.42
N VAL A 61 -1.93 0.60 5.59
CA VAL A 61 -2.88 0.59 6.70
C VAL A 61 -4.29 0.57 6.15
N THR A 62 -5.12 -0.36 6.62
CA THR A 62 -6.57 -0.32 6.40
C THR A 62 -7.22 0.34 7.62
N VAL A 63 -7.88 1.48 7.41
CA VAL A 63 -8.62 2.19 8.46
C VAL A 63 -10.05 1.64 8.51
N LEU A 64 -10.50 1.22 9.70
CA LEU A 64 -11.80 0.56 9.89
C LEU A 64 -12.89 1.52 10.36
N ASN A 65 -12.51 2.60 11.05
CA ASN A 65 -13.41 3.63 11.54
C ASN A 65 -12.67 4.97 11.69
N GLU A 66 -13.39 6.03 12.05
CA GLU A 66 -12.84 7.39 12.21
C GLU A 66 -11.68 7.47 13.20
N SER A 67 -11.76 6.71 14.31
CA SER A 67 -10.71 6.64 15.33
C SER A 67 -9.42 6.00 14.79
N GLY A 68 -9.52 5.19 13.73
CA GLY A 68 -8.40 4.53 13.08
C GLY A 68 -7.52 5.47 12.26
N SER A 69 -8.03 6.64 11.85
CA SER A 69 -7.30 7.60 11.01
C SER A 69 -5.99 8.07 11.65
N LYS A 70 -5.91 8.11 12.98
CA LYS A 70 -4.69 8.45 13.73
C LYS A 70 -3.53 7.46 13.50
N HIS A 71 -3.83 6.25 13.01
CA HIS A 71 -2.84 5.19 12.79
C HIS A 71 -2.28 5.14 11.36
N ILE A 72 -2.75 6.02 10.46
CA ILE A 72 -2.25 6.11 9.07
C ILE A 72 -0.74 6.39 9.07
N ASN A 73 -0.29 7.32 9.92
CA ASN A 73 1.12 7.71 10.06
C ASN A 73 1.79 8.07 8.72
N ALA A 74 1.07 8.76 7.82
CA ALA A 74 1.55 9.20 6.51
C ALA A 74 2.32 10.53 6.63
N THR A 75 3.40 10.53 7.42
CA THR A 75 4.26 11.71 7.62
C THR A 75 5.72 11.29 7.53
N VAL A 76 6.53 12.08 6.83
CA VAL A 76 7.97 11.86 6.69
C VAL A 76 8.68 13.16 7.03
N PHE A 77 9.67 13.08 7.92
CA PHE A 77 10.50 14.22 8.30
C PHE A 77 11.74 14.30 7.41
N TYR A 78 12.12 15.53 7.05
CA TYR A 78 13.30 15.84 6.25
C TYR A 78 14.02 17.06 6.84
N ASP A 79 15.32 17.18 6.56
CA ASP A 79 16.18 18.27 7.04
C ASP A 79 17.33 18.49 6.05
N LYS A 80 18.37 19.24 6.45
CA LYS A 80 19.51 19.53 5.56
C LYS A 80 20.36 18.30 5.22
N GLU A 81 20.30 17.25 6.04
CA GLU A 81 21.06 16.01 5.89
C GLU A 81 20.19 14.87 5.33
N LYS A 82 18.86 15.01 5.41
CA LYS A 82 17.88 14.04 4.89
C LYS A 82 16.98 14.70 3.85
N TRP A 83 17.14 14.32 2.58
CA TRP A 83 16.25 14.76 1.51
C TRP A 83 15.31 13.64 1.06
N ILE A 84 14.13 14.03 0.60
CA ILE A 84 13.13 13.13 0.04
C ILE A 84 13.44 12.98 -1.46
N LYS A 85 13.59 11.73 -1.92
CA LYS A 85 13.84 11.42 -3.34
C LYS A 85 12.56 11.12 -4.11
N ASN A 86 11.60 10.51 -3.43
CA ASN A 86 10.28 10.19 -3.93
C ASN A 86 9.36 10.02 -2.71
N LEU A 87 8.16 10.59 -2.80
CA LEU A 87 7.10 10.44 -1.82
C LEU A 87 5.78 10.22 -2.55
N GLU A 88 5.05 9.19 -2.15
CA GLU A 88 3.78 8.81 -2.74
C GLU A 88 2.86 8.23 -1.67
N ALA A 89 1.59 8.61 -1.71
CA ALA A 89 0.53 7.96 -0.95
C ALA A 89 -0.62 7.62 -1.89
N ILE A 90 -1.20 6.42 -1.74
CA ILE A 90 -2.32 5.96 -2.56
C ILE A 90 -3.46 5.59 -1.61
N ILE A 91 -4.65 6.13 -1.88
CA ILE A 91 -5.88 5.73 -1.21
C ILE A 91 -6.59 4.69 -2.08
N LEU A 92 -6.95 3.58 -1.44
CA LEU A 92 -7.66 2.47 -2.07
C LEU A 92 -9.05 2.33 -1.45
N ASP A 93 -10.03 1.91 -2.25
CA ASP A 93 -11.33 1.47 -1.75
C ASP A 93 -11.26 0.08 -1.08
N ALA A 94 -12.39 -0.38 -0.53
CA ALA A 94 -12.49 -1.68 0.14
C ALA A 94 -12.17 -2.88 -0.77
N ASN A 95 -12.32 -2.73 -2.08
CA ASN A 95 -11.97 -3.78 -3.04
C ASN A 95 -10.47 -3.76 -3.39
N GLY A 96 -9.73 -2.73 -2.98
CA GLY A 96 -8.33 -2.51 -3.30
C GLY A 96 -8.12 -1.72 -4.60
N LYS A 97 -9.15 -1.06 -5.11
CA LYS A 97 -9.04 -0.19 -6.30
C LYS A 97 -8.57 1.20 -5.87
N GLU A 98 -7.62 1.75 -6.62
CA GLU A 98 -7.16 3.13 -6.45
C GLU A 98 -8.30 4.13 -6.66
N ILE A 99 -8.48 5.03 -5.69
CA ILE A 99 -9.43 6.14 -5.76
C ILE A 99 -8.73 7.50 -5.74
N GLU A 100 -7.55 7.59 -5.12
CA GLU A 100 -6.78 8.82 -5.06
C GLU A 100 -5.29 8.53 -4.90
N LYS A 101 -4.47 9.43 -5.42
CA LYS A 101 -3.01 9.31 -5.40
C LYS A 101 -2.36 10.67 -5.24
N PHE A 102 -1.51 10.76 -4.23
CA PHE A 102 -0.72 11.93 -3.86
C PHE A 102 0.74 11.68 -4.20
N LYS A 103 1.38 12.66 -4.82
CA LYS A 103 2.83 12.68 -5.09
C LYS A 103 3.50 13.71 -4.20
N GLU A 104 4.82 13.68 -4.15
CA GLU A 104 5.66 14.56 -3.34
C GLU A 104 5.20 16.04 -3.33
N LYS A 105 4.86 16.60 -4.49
CA LYS A 105 4.39 17.99 -4.65
C LYS A 105 3.05 18.31 -3.99
N ASP A 106 2.27 17.29 -3.64
CA ASP A 106 0.94 17.43 -3.03
C ASP A 106 1.03 17.45 -1.50
N PHE A 107 2.23 17.23 -0.94
CA PHE A 107 2.52 17.36 0.50
C PHE A 107 3.02 18.77 0.83
N ILE A 108 2.72 19.24 2.05
CA ILE A 108 3.04 20.58 2.56
C ILE A 108 4.27 20.51 3.48
#